data_AF-A0A6M8SLE4-F1
#
_entry.id   AF-A0A6M8SLE4-F1
#
_cell.length_a   1.000
_cell.length_b   1.000
_cell.length_c   1.000
_cell.angle_alpha   90.00
_cell.angle_beta   90.00
_cell.angle_gamma   90.00
#
_symmetry.space_group_name_H-M   'P 1'
#
loop_
_entity.id
_entity.type
_entity.pdbx_description
1 polymer ?
#
loop_
_entity_poly.entity_id
_entity_poly.type
_entity_poly.pdbx_seq_one_letter_code
_entity_poly.pdbx_strand_id
1 'polypeptide(L)'
;MKSAFAHLNLTCHAKKSCAPCDCSDAEIAIRHFASGKHLLGAMSTEQRDWCLDEIKRFMPEQNRSELAALNDDALARWVLKSWRYSVRF
;
A
#
# COMPACT_ATOMS: atom_id res chain seq x y z
N MET A 1 -14.39 7.98 -5.53
CA MET A 1 -12.98 8.44 -5.51
C MET A 1 -12.18 7.52 -6.41
N LYS A 2 -11.41 8.05 -7.37
CA LYS A 2 -10.44 7.25 -8.13
C LYS A 2 -9.25 6.94 -7.20
N SER A 3 -8.76 5.70 -7.21
CA SER A 3 -7.58 5.31 -6.44
C SER A 3 -6.35 6.08 -6.92
N ALA A 4 -5.46 6.50 -6.00
CA ALA A 4 -4.16 7.11 -6.34
C ALA A 4 -3.27 6.20 -7.21
N PHE A 5 -3.63 4.93 -7.34
CA PHE A 5 -2.93 3.91 -8.12
C PHE A 5 -3.65 3.50 -9.41
N ALA A 6 -4.78 4.13 -9.75
CA ALA A 6 -5.61 3.75 -10.90
C ALA A 6 -4.90 3.89 -12.27
N HIS A 7 -3.75 4.58 -12.33
CA HIS A 7 -2.94 4.76 -13.53
C HIS A 7 -1.82 3.71 -13.67
N LEU A 8 -1.62 2.86 -12.66
CA LEU A 8 -0.57 1.83 -12.70
C LEU A 8 -1.06 0.59 -13.45
N ASN A 9 -0.17 -0.04 -14.23
CA ASN A 9 -0.46 -1.32 -14.85
C ASN A 9 -0.28 -2.44 -13.82
N LEU A 10 -1.35 -2.71 -13.07
CA LEU A 10 -1.35 -3.62 -11.93
C LEU A 10 -1.87 -4.99 -12.33
N THR A 11 -1.11 -6.03 -11.98
CA THR A 11 -1.57 -7.41 -12.10
C THR A 11 -1.62 -8.07 -10.72
N CYS A 12 -2.78 -8.59 -10.35
CA CYS A 12 -2.95 -9.39 -9.14
C CYS A 12 -2.34 -10.79 -9.35
N HIS A 13 -1.22 -11.08 -8.69
CA HIS A 13 -0.50 -12.35 -8.86
C HIS A 13 -0.67 -13.31 -7.68
N ALA A 14 -1.84 -13.31 -7.02
CA ALA A 14 -2.15 -14.29 -5.98
C ALA A 14 -2.09 -15.73 -6.57
N LYS A 15 -0.91 -16.37 -6.49
CA LYS A 15 -0.70 -17.74 -6.96
C LYS A 15 -1.51 -18.68 -6.07
N LYS A 16 -2.56 -19.24 -6.67
CA LYS A 16 -3.40 -20.37 -6.23
C LYS A 16 -4.54 -20.01 -5.27
N SER A 17 -5.75 -20.34 -5.73
CA SER A 17 -6.96 -20.69 -4.97
C SER A 17 -7.94 -19.61 -4.47
N CYS A 18 -7.92 -18.40 -5.01
CA CYS A 18 -9.02 -17.45 -4.74
C CYS A 18 -9.78 -17.15 -6.04
N ALA A 19 -11.10 -16.96 -5.89
CA ALA A 19 -12.02 -16.26 -6.79
C ALA A 19 -11.37 -15.00 -7.43
N PRO A 20 -11.96 -14.33 -8.46
CA PRO A 20 -11.47 -13.02 -8.92
C PRO A 20 -11.04 -12.20 -7.71
N CYS A 21 -9.75 -11.84 -7.66
CA CYS A 21 -9.20 -11.32 -6.42
C CYS A 21 -9.91 -10.00 -6.12
N ASP A 22 -10.63 -9.93 -5.00
CA ASP A 22 -11.32 -8.71 -4.55
C ASP A 22 -10.31 -7.66 -4.01
N CYS A 23 -9.02 -7.83 -4.30
CA CYS A 23 -8.00 -6.87 -3.95
C CYS A 23 -8.23 -5.60 -4.77
N SER A 24 -8.40 -4.47 -4.07
CA SER A 24 -8.42 -3.16 -4.73
C SER A 24 -7.09 -2.88 -5.44
N ASP A 25 -7.11 -1.99 -6.44
CA ASP A 25 -5.88 -1.50 -7.10
C ASP A 25 -4.85 -0.99 -6.09
N ALA A 26 -5.30 -0.34 -5.02
CA ALA A 26 -4.43 0.14 -3.96
C ALA A 26 -3.75 -1.04 -3.22
N GLU A 27 -4.50 -2.09 -2.88
CA GLU A 27 -3.92 -3.28 -2.25
C GLU A 27 -2.91 -3.97 -3.16
N ILE A 28 -3.21 -4.09 -4.46
CA ILE A 28 -2.28 -4.68 -5.42
C ILE A 28 -1.02 -3.83 -5.51
N ALA A 29 -1.14 -2.52 -5.73
CA ALA A 29 -0.01 -1.60 -5.83
C ALA A 29 0.90 -1.65 -4.60
N ILE A 30 0.32 -1.56 -3.39
CA ILE A 30 1.09 -1.60 -2.14
C ILE A 30 1.82 -2.93 -1.98
N ARG A 31 1.21 -4.06 -2.36
CA ARG A 31 1.87 -5.38 -2.34
C ARG A 31 3.03 -5.46 -3.34
N HIS A 32 2.91 -4.80 -4.49
CA HIS A 32 4.01 -4.68 -5.46
C HIS A 32 5.15 -3.83 -4.90
N PHE A 33 4.87 -2.64 -4.35
CA PHE A 33 5.90 -1.79 -3.71
C PHE A 33 6.61 -2.47 -2.53
N ALA A 34 5.89 -3.27 -1.74
CA ALA A 34 6.46 -4.02 -0.61
C ALA A 34 7.19 -5.33 -1.04
N SER A 35 7.18 -5.64 -2.34
CA SER A 35 7.80 -6.82 -2.90
C SER A 35 8.88 -6.34 -3.86
N GLY A 36 10.12 -6.22 -3.36
CA GLY A 36 11.30 -5.77 -4.13
C GLY A 36 11.66 -6.59 -5.38
N LYS A 37 10.77 -7.48 -5.84
CA LYS A 37 10.81 -8.21 -7.10
C LYS A 37 10.05 -7.50 -8.23
N HIS A 38 9.23 -6.49 -7.92
CA HIS A 38 8.40 -5.82 -8.91
C HIS A 38 8.93 -4.44 -9.29
N LEU A 39 9.10 -4.23 -10.60
CA LEU A 39 9.62 -3.01 -11.22
C LEU A 39 8.52 -1.94 -11.34
N LEU A 40 7.85 -1.59 -10.24
CA LEU A 40 7.14 -0.32 -10.21
C LEU A 40 8.18 0.81 -10.17
N GLY A 41 7.92 1.91 -10.87
CA GLY A 41 8.70 3.14 -10.68
C GLY A 41 8.55 3.65 -9.25
N ALA A 42 9.41 4.59 -8.83
CA ALA A 42 9.29 5.22 -7.51
C ALA A 42 7.88 5.81 -7.31
N MET A 43 7.39 5.81 -6.06
CA MET A 43 6.11 6.43 -5.74
C MET A 43 6.15 7.92 -6.03
N SER A 44 5.10 8.42 -6.65
CA SER A 44 4.84 9.86 -6.73
C SER A 44 4.53 10.44 -5.34
N THR A 45 4.64 11.76 -5.21
CA THR A 45 4.26 12.47 -3.96
C THR A 45 2.82 12.16 -3.55
N GLU A 46 1.88 12.15 -4.50
CA GLU A 46 0.46 11.82 -4.23
C GLU A 46 0.30 10.40 -3.67
N GLN A 47 1.01 9.42 -4.23
CA GLN A 47 0.96 8.04 -3.74
C GLN A 47 1.57 7.91 -2.33
N ARG A 48 2.65 8.64 -2.05
CA ARG A 48 3.27 8.67 -0.72
C ARG A 48 2.34 9.33 0.30
N ASP A 49 1.73 10.46 -0.03
CA ASP A 49 0.77 11.14 0.85
C ASP A 49 -0.44 10.26 1.15
N TRP A 50 -0.95 9.57 0.12
CA TRP A 50 -2.02 8.58 0.32
C TRP A 50 -1.59 7.47 1.29
N CYS A 51 -0.37 6.94 1.19
CA CYS A 51 0.13 5.93 2.12
C CYS A 51 0.18 6.45 3.56
N LEU A 52 0.63 7.69 3.76
CA LEU A 52 0.69 8.32 5.08
C LEU A 52 -0.70 8.49 5.69
N ASP A 53 -1.66 8.95 4.90
CA ASP A 53 -3.05 9.12 5.34
C ASP A 53 -3.69 7.77 5.69
N GLU A 54 -3.44 6.75 4.88
CA GLU A 54 -3.96 5.41 5.09
C GLU A 54 -3.38 4.78 6.37
N ILE A 55 -2.08 4.92 6.63
CA ILE A 55 -1.46 4.47 7.89
C ILE A 55 -2.09 5.19 9.09
N LYS A 56 -2.22 6.53 9.01
CA LYS A 56 -2.77 7.34 10.10
C LYS A 56 -4.24 7.04 10.38
N ARG A 57 -5.00 6.61 9.37
CA ARG A 57 -6.40 6.19 9.52
C ARG A 57 -6.55 4.99 10.46
N PHE A 58 -5.65 4.01 10.38
CA PHE A 58 -5.73 2.77 11.17
C PHE A 58 -4.78 2.73 12.37
N MET A 59 -3.74 3.55 12.37
CA MET A 59 -2.74 3.68 13.43
C MET A 59 -2.47 5.17 13.72
N PRO A 60 -3.42 5.90 14.34
CA PRO A 60 -3.34 7.34 14.53
C PRO A 60 -2.20 7.78 15.46
N GLU A 61 -1.61 6.87 16.24
CA GLU A 61 -0.48 7.15 17.11
C GLU A 61 0.87 7.25 16.35
N GLN A 62 0.94 6.80 15.10
CA GLN A 62 2.19 6.83 14.35
C GLN A 62 2.60 8.26 13.96
N ASN A 63 3.90 8.55 14.05
CA ASN A 63 4.45 9.86 13.72
C ASN A 63 4.57 10.03 12.20
N ARG A 64 3.88 11.03 11.64
CA ARG A 64 3.88 11.28 10.18
C ARG A 64 5.28 11.62 9.66
N SER A 65 6.07 12.38 10.42
CA SER A 65 7.42 12.79 9.99
C SER A 65 8.38 11.60 9.91
N GLU A 66 8.27 10.66 10.85
CA GLU A 66 9.06 9.42 10.81
C GLU A 66 8.67 8.53 9.62
N LEU A 67 7.36 8.41 9.35
CA LEU A 67 6.86 7.67 8.20
C LEU A 67 7.27 8.32 6.86
N ALA A 68 7.26 9.65 6.79
CA ALA A 68 7.62 10.39 5.59
C ALA A 68 9.11 10.24 5.20
N ALA A 69 9.97 9.93 6.16
CA ALA A 69 11.40 9.66 5.94
C ALA A 69 11.68 8.25 5.39
N LEU A 70 10.68 7.36 5.37
CA LEU A 70 10.83 6.00 4.88
C LEU A 70 10.93 5.94 3.34
N ASN A 71 11.68 4.96 2.83
CA ASN A 71 11.63 4.61 1.42
C ASN A 71 10.31 3.91 1.06
N ASP A 72 10.03 3.78 -0.24
CA ASP A 72 8.73 3.29 -0.74
C ASP A 72 8.41 1.84 -0.28
N ASP A 73 9.40 0.94 -0.23
CA ASP A 73 9.20 -0.43 0.26
C ASP A 73 8.81 -0.42 1.75
N ALA A 74 9.54 0.31 2.58
CA ALA A 74 9.27 0.42 4.00
C ALA A 74 7.90 1.09 4.25
N LEU A 75 7.58 2.14 3.50
CA LEU A 75 6.29 2.83 3.59
C LEU A 75 5.13 1.90 3.19
N ALA A 76 5.27 1.15 2.10
CA ALA A 76 4.27 0.17 1.66
C ALA A 76 4.07 -0.95 2.69
N ARG A 77 5.15 -1.45 3.31
CA ARG A 77 5.05 -2.43 4.41
C ARG A 77 4.28 -1.88 5.61
N TRP A 78 4.45 -0.59 5.93
CA TRP A 78 3.68 0.07 6.98
C TRP A 78 2.19 0.16 6.65
N VAL A 79 1.83 0.46 5.39
CA VAL A 79 0.42 0.41 4.94
C VAL A 79 -0.15 -1.00 5.17
N LEU A 80 0.53 -2.06 4.71
CA LEU A 80 0.09 -3.44 4.94
C LEU A 80 -0.06 -3.79 6.43
N LYS A 81 0.85 -3.29 7.27
CA LYS A 81 0.79 -3.47 8.73
C LYS A 81 -0.44 -2.76 9.32
N SER A 82 -0.73 -1.54 8.88
CA SER A 82 -1.88 -0.76 9.36
C SER A 82 -3.22 -1.44 9.03
N TRP A 83 -3.35 -2.01 7.83
CA TRP A 83 -4.53 -2.78 7.45
C TRP A 83 -4.73 -4.02 8.30
N ARG A 84 -3.66 -4.77 8.62
CA ARG A 84 -3.76 -5.92 9.52
C ARG A 84 -4.24 -5.53 10.92
N TYR A 85 -3.88 -4.33 11.40
CA TYR A 85 -4.33 -3.82 12.69
C TYR A 85 -5.84 -3.53 12.71
N SER A 86 -6.41 -3.16 11.56
CA SER A 86 -7.85 -2.89 11.40
C SER A 86 -8.74 -4.14 11.51
N VAL A 87 -8.17 -5.33 11.29
CA VAL A 87 -8.90 -6.63 11.33
C VAL A 87 -8.87 -7.25 12.75
N ARG A 88 -8.75 -6.44 13.80
CA ARG A 88 -8.86 -6.96 15.18
C ARG A 88 -10.32 -7.32 15.48
N PHE A 89 -10.57 -8.64 15.50
CA PHE A 89 -11.73 -9.28 16.11
C PHE A 89 -11.75 -9.06 17.63
#